data_AF-A0A962E0W6-F1
#
_entry.id   AF-A0A962E0W6-F1
#
_cell.length_a   1.000
_cell.length_b   1.000
_cell.length_c   1.000
_cell.angle_alpha   90.00
_cell.angle_beta   90.00
_cell.angle_gamma   90.00
#
_symmetry.space_group_name_H-M   'P 1'
#
loop_
_entity.id
_entity.type
_entity.pdbx_description
1 polymer ?
#
loop_
_entity_poly.entity_id
_entity_poly.type
_entity_poly.pdbx_seq_one_letter_code
_entity_poly.pdbx_strand_id
1 'polypeptide(L)'
;MINSSTLPNRFASSVVVHPTDPNTAYVSYSGFNSATPQTPGHVFKTTDAGGSWTDVSVNLPDAPINTLAIRPDQPEEIYAGGDTGVFISTDGGGSWA
;
A
#
# COMPACT_ATOMS: atom_id res chain seq x y z
N MET A 1 -3.70 -9.38 17.24
CA MET A 1 -4.83 -9.18 16.31
C MET A 1 -4.57 -7.87 15.60
N ILE A 2 -4.46 -7.89 14.27
CA ILE A 2 -4.31 -6.68 13.44
C ILE A 2 -5.65 -5.95 13.48
N ASN A 3 -5.68 -4.66 13.83
CA ASN A 3 -6.91 -3.89 13.81
C ASN A 3 -7.25 -3.56 12.35
N SER A 4 -8.17 -4.33 11.75
CA SER A 4 -8.49 -4.28 10.32
C SER A 4 -9.61 -3.30 9.96
N SER A 5 -10.03 -2.42 10.86
CA SER A 5 -11.21 -1.56 10.64
C SER A 5 -11.02 -0.54 9.51
N THR A 6 -9.79 -0.20 9.15
CA THR A 6 -9.45 0.71 8.05
C THR A 6 -9.06 0.00 6.76
N LEU A 7 -8.82 -1.32 6.80
CA LEU A 7 -8.39 -2.10 5.64
C LEU A 7 -9.60 -2.61 4.84
N PRO A 8 -9.52 -2.65 3.50
CA PRO A 8 -10.56 -3.23 2.67
C PRO A 8 -10.65 -4.75 2.88
N ASN A 9 -11.87 -5.27 2.90
CA ASN A 9 -12.12 -6.70 2.77
C ASN A 9 -11.99 -7.12 1.30
N ARG A 10 -10.78 -7.01 0.75
CA ARG A 10 -10.39 -7.40 -0.62
C ARG A 10 -9.15 -8.29 -0.57
N PHE A 11 -8.79 -8.88 -1.71
CA PHE A 11 -7.57 -9.66 -1.82
C PHE A 11 -6.33 -8.78 -1.57
N ALA A 12 -5.67 -9.00 -0.45
CA ALA A 12 -4.31 -8.49 -0.22
C ALA A 12 -3.36 -9.21 -1.18
N SER A 13 -2.68 -8.45 -2.03
CA SER A 13 -1.89 -8.95 -3.15
C SER A 13 -0.40 -9.01 -2.86
N SER A 14 0.13 -8.08 -2.05
CA SER A 14 1.53 -8.02 -1.66
C SER A 14 1.70 -7.36 -0.30
N VAL A 15 2.73 -7.77 0.43
CA VAL A 15 3.20 -7.10 1.66
C VAL A 15 4.71 -6.95 1.59
N VAL A 16 5.21 -5.76 1.88
CA VAL A 16 6.64 -5.44 1.92
C VAL A 16 6.98 -4.73 3.22
N VAL A 17 8.11 -5.08 3.82
CA VAL A 17 8.58 -4.51 5.10
C VAL A 17 9.80 -3.65 4.82
N HIS A 18 9.89 -2.50 5.48
CA HIS A 18 11.03 -1.60 5.35
C HIS A 18 12.34 -2.33 5.78
N PRO A 19 13.43 -2.19 5.01
CA PRO A 19 14.62 -3.05 5.16
C PRO A 19 15.37 -2.86 6.49
N THR A 20 15.22 -1.71 7.15
CA THR A 20 15.92 -1.37 8.41
C THR A 20 15.00 -0.89 9.52
N ASP A 21 13.68 -0.87 9.30
CA ASP A 21 12.69 -0.46 10.29
C ASP A 21 11.55 -1.47 10.32
N PRO A 22 11.55 -2.42 11.27
CA PRO A 22 10.55 -3.48 11.32
C PRO A 22 9.14 -2.98 11.67
N ASN A 23 8.99 -1.72 12.11
CA ASN A 23 7.67 -1.15 12.39
C ASN A 23 6.98 -0.63 11.13
N THR A 24 7.74 -0.38 10.05
CA THR A 24 7.21 0.16 8.80
C THR A 24 6.99 -0.94 7.77
N ALA A 25 5.76 -1.07 7.28
CA ALA A 25 5.40 -1.99 6.22
C ALA A 25 4.28 -1.44 5.34
N TYR A 26 4.14 -2.01 4.15
CA TYR A 26 3.10 -1.65 3.20
C TYR A 26 2.36 -2.91 2.74
N VAL A 27 1.06 -2.79 2.53
CA VAL A 27 0.22 -3.84 1.94
C VAL A 27 -0.54 -3.27 0.76
N SER A 28 -0.63 -4.03 -0.34
CA SER A 28 -1.44 -3.70 -1.50
C SER A 28 -2.68 -4.58 -1.62
N TYR A 29 -3.70 -4.05 -2.26
CA TYR A 29 -4.97 -4.73 -2.51
C TYR A 29 -5.33 -4.71 -4.00
N SER A 30 -5.88 -5.84 -4.45
CA SER A 30 -6.52 -5.97 -5.76
C SER A 30 -8.00 -5.54 -5.70
N GLY A 31 -8.65 -5.39 -6.85
CA GLY A 31 -10.05 -4.99 -6.99
C GLY A 31 -10.27 -3.46 -7.06
N PHE A 32 -11.52 -3.04 -6.91
CA PHE A 32 -11.97 -1.65 -7.07
C PHE A 32 -12.61 -1.10 -5.79
N ASN A 33 -12.56 0.21 -5.60
CA ASN A 33 -13.16 0.88 -4.44
C ASN A 33 -14.67 0.61 -4.28
N SER A 34 -15.39 0.39 -5.39
CA SER A 34 -16.82 0.08 -5.39
C SER A 34 -17.17 -1.24 -4.69
N ALA A 35 -16.22 -2.16 -4.55
CA ALA A 35 -16.42 -3.41 -3.80
C ALA A 35 -16.33 -3.23 -2.28
N THR A 36 -15.63 -2.19 -1.81
CA THR A 36 -15.49 -1.84 -0.38
C THR A 36 -15.67 -0.34 -0.17
N PRO A 37 -16.87 0.23 -0.42
CA PRO A 37 -17.06 1.67 -0.44
C PRO A 37 -16.83 2.35 0.92
N GLN A 38 -16.89 1.63 2.03
CA GLN A 38 -16.59 2.13 3.37
C GLN A 38 -15.09 2.11 3.72
N THR A 39 -14.30 1.35 2.97
CA THR A 39 -12.85 1.21 3.13
C THR A 39 -12.19 1.21 1.74
N PRO A 40 -12.18 2.36 1.03
CA PRO A 40 -11.50 2.48 -0.25
C PRO A 40 -9.97 2.46 -0.08
N GLY A 41 -9.22 2.39 -1.18
CA GLY A 41 -7.77 2.44 -1.21
C GLY A 41 -7.12 1.14 -1.67
N HIS A 42 -5.94 1.22 -2.27
CA HIS A 42 -5.22 0.12 -2.89
C HIS A 42 -3.86 -0.15 -2.25
N VAL A 43 -3.24 0.83 -1.59
CA VAL A 43 -1.97 0.66 -0.86
C VAL A 43 -2.12 1.28 0.53
N PHE A 44 -1.71 0.55 1.56
CA PHE A 44 -1.77 0.98 2.95
C PHE A 44 -0.41 0.84 3.62
N LYS A 45 -0.07 1.80 4.47
CA LYS A 45 1.17 1.86 5.26
C LYS A 45 0.88 1.65 6.74
N THR A 46 1.73 0.92 7.43
CA THR A 46 1.83 0.90 8.89
C THR A 46 3.19 1.46 9.32
N THR A 47 3.24 2.06 10.51
CA THR A 47 4.48 2.49 11.18
C THR A 47 4.54 1.98 12.63
N ASP A 48 3.69 1.00 12.97
CA ASP A 48 3.53 0.42 14.30
C ASP A 48 3.42 -1.11 14.25
N ALA A 49 4.13 -1.73 13.29
CA ALA A 49 4.19 -3.18 13.07
C ALA A 49 2.82 -3.83 12.83
N GLY A 50 1.90 -3.11 12.17
CA GLY A 50 0.56 -3.58 11.84
C GLY A 50 -0.48 -3.36 12.93
N GLY A 51 -0.19 -2.51 13.92
CA GLY A 51 -1.19 -2.05 14.89
C GLY A 51 -2.29 -1.20 14.26
N SER A 52 -1.89 -0.32 13.32
CA SER A 52 -2.76 0.53 12.52
C SER A 52 -2.24 0.68 11.08
N TRP A 53 -3.15 1.02 10.17
CA TRP A 53 -2.88 1.16 8.74
C TRP A 53 -3.52 2.43 8.19
N THR A 54 -2.74 3.18 7.42
CA THR A 54 -3.13 4.43 6.74
C THR A 54 -3.17 4.21 5.23
N ASP A 55 -4.25 4.61 4.57
CA ASP A 55 -4.34 4.61 3.12
C ASP A 55 -3.34 5.61 2.53
N VAL A 56 -2.43 5.09 1.70
CA VAL A 56 -1.40 5.87 0.98
C VAL A 56 -1.60 5.78 -0.53
N SER A 57 -2.82 5.48 -0.98
CA SER A 57 -3.13 5.40 -2.41
C SER A 57 -3.11 6.78 -3.08
N VAL A 58 -3.46 7.83 -2.34
CA VAL A 58 -3.41 9.26 -2.72
C VAL A 58 -3.92 9.53 -4.15
N ASN A 59 -3.03 9.51 -5.15
CA ASN A 59 -3.31 9.80 -6.56
C ASN A 59 -3.14 8.58 -7.50
N LEU A 60 -3.02 7.37 -6.96
CA LEU A 60 -3.15 6.14 -7.73
C LEU A 60 -4.55 6.06 -8.36
N PRO A 61 -4.65 5.51 -9.59
CA PRO A 61 -5.95 5.24 -10.20
C PRO A 61 -6.74 4.20 -9.40
N ASP A 62 -8.07 4.23 -9.50
CA ASP A 62 -8.92 3.17 -8.95
C ASP A 62 -8.80 1.89 -9.79
N ALA A 63 -7.73 1.14 -9.56
CA ALA A 63 -7.40 -0.10 -10.26
C ALA A 63 -6.59 -1.03 -9.34
N PRO A 64 -6.60 -2.35 -9.61
CA PRO A 64 -5.82 -3.31 -8.83
C PRO A 64 -4.32 -2.96 -8.75
N ILE A 65 -3.78 -2.96 -7.53
CA ILE A 65 -2.34 -3.00 -7.29
C ILE A 65 -1.99 -4.43 -6.88
N ASN A 66 -1.12 -5.07 -7.64
CA ASN A 66 -0.83 -6.49 -7.53
C ASN A 66 0.49 -6.77 -6.81
N THR A 67 1.41 -5.80 -6.81
CA THR A 67 2.73 -5.97 -6.18
C THR A 67 3.31 -4.65 -5.69
N LEU A 68 4.18 -4.75 -4.69
CA LEU A 68 4.97 -3.66 -4.14
C LEU A 68 6.44 -4.05 -4.10
N ALA A 69 7.34 -3.08 -4.27
CA ALA A 69 8.77 -3.25 -4.01
C ALA A 69 9.34 -1.99 -3.35
N ILE A 70 10.14 -2.18 -2.30
CA ILE A 70 10.88 -1.09 -1.64
C ILE A 70 12.31 -1.12 -2.15
N ARG A 71 12.84 0.03 -2.54
CA ARG A 71 14.26 0.16 -2.87
C ARG A 71 15.12 0.05 -1.59
N PRO A 72 16.03 -0.93 -1.47
CA PRO A 72 16.70 -1.20 -0.19
C PRO A 72 17.63 -0.09 0.32
N ASP A 73 18.26 0.66 -0.59
CA ASP A 73 19.19 1.76 -0.28
C ASP A 73 18.50 3.12 -0.13
N GLN A 74 17.26 3.25 -0.60
CA GLN A 74 16.43 4.46 -0.46
C GLN A 74 14.98 4.05 -0.17
N PRO A 75 14.66 3.66 1.08
CA PRO A 75 13.38 2.99 1.37
C PRO A 75 12.12 3.84 1.25
N GLU A 76 12.25 5.16 1.11
CA GLU A 76 11.14 6.05 0.75
C GLU A 76 10.74 5.89 -0.73
N GLU A 77 11.61 5.26 -1.55
CA GLU A 77 11.34 4.92 -2.94
C GLU A 77 10.63 3.56 -3.03
N ILE A 78 9.36 3.59 -3.43
CA ILE A 78 8.46 2.43 -3.46
C ILE A 78 7.83 2.33 -4.84
N TYR A 79 7.82 1.12 -5.39
CA TYR A 79 7.19 0.82 -6.66
C TYR A 79 5.88 0.06 -6.41
N ALA A 80 4.81 0.49 -7.07
CA ALA A 80 3.51 -0.18 -7.08
C ALA A 80 3.20 -0.65 -8.50
N GLY A 81 3.12 -1.98 -8.69
CA GLY A 81 2.76 -2.58 -9.97
C GLY A 81 1.28 -2.94 -9.99
N GLY A 82 0.54 -2.39 -10.95
CA GLY A 82 -0.90 -2.63 -11.12
C GLY A 82 -1.31 -2.81 -12.57
N ASP A 83 -2.61 -2.95 -12.78
CA ASP A 83 -3.19 -3.24 -14.11
C ASP A 83 -3.09 -2.05 -15.08
N THR A 84 -2.91 -0.85 -14.56
CA THR A 84 -2.81 0.41 -15.33
C THR A 84 -1.37 0.85 -15.57
N GLY A 85 -0.39 0.19 -14.96
CA GLY A 85 1.03 0.56 -15.08
C GLY A 85 1.83 0.29 -13.80
N VAL A 86 3.06 0.80 -13.79
CA VAL A 86 3.92 0.84 -12.62
C VAL A 86 4.02 2.28 -12.16
N PHE A 87 3.80 2.50 -10.88
CA PHE A 87 3.89 3.81 -10.24
C PHE A 87 5.04 3.83 -9.26
N ILE A 88 5.65 5.00 -9.09
CA ILE A 88 6.74 5.22 -8.13
C ILE A 88 6.33 6.29 -7.12
N SER A 89 6.57 6.02 -5.84
CA SER A 89 6.59 7.03 -4.79
C SER A 89 8.05 7.24 -4.37
N THR A 90 8.46 8.49 -4.13
CA THR A 90 9.79 8.84 -3.59
C THR A 90 9.71 9.44 -2.19
N ASP A 91 8.52 9.40 -1.57
CA ASP A 91 8.17 10.03 -0.30
C ASP A 91 7.39 9.05 0.62
N GLY A 92 7.59 7.75 0.44
CA GLY A 92 7.03 6.72 1.31
C GLY A 92 5.52 6.59 1.25
N GLY A 93 4.95 6.83 0.06
CA GLY A 93 3.51 6.78 -0.23
C GLY A 93 2.79 8.13 -0.05
N GLY A 94 3.50 9.24 0.05
CA GLY A 94 2.90 10.58 0.07
C GLY A 94 2.31 10.99 -1.29
N SER A 95 2.92 10.53 -2.38
CA SER A 95 2.46 10.71 -3.76
C SER A 95 3.04 9.65 -4.70
N TRP A 96 2.39 9.45 -5.85
CA TRP A 96 2.79 8.47 -6.88
C TRP A 96 2.94 9.13 -8.26
N ALA A 97 3.94 8.74 -9.04
CA ALA A 97 4.19 9.21 -10.41
C ALA A 97 4.19 8.07 -11.42
#